data_AF-A0AA35NGM4-F1
#
_entry.id   AF-A0AA35NGM4-F1
#
_cell.length_a   1.000
_cell.length_b   1.000
_cell.length_c   1.000
_cell.angle_alpha   90.00
_cell.angle_beta   90.00
_cell.angle_gamma   90.00
#
_symmetry.space_group_name_H-M   'P 1'
#
loop_
_entity.id
_entity.type
_entity.pdbx_description
1 polymer ?
#
loop_
_entity_poly.entity_id
_entity_poly.type
_entity_poly.pdbx_seq_one_letter_code
_entity_poly.pdbx_strand_id
1 'polypeptide(L)'
;MDTTKLKGQIQKYLVESGNYELISNELNARLLQEGWVDKVKDLTKSEMNINESTNFTQILSTVEPKALEMVSDSTKETVLSQIRQFLEEIVDTK
;
A
#
# COMPACT_ATOMS: atom_id res chain seq x y z
N MET A 1 -3.00 -26.85 -3.97
CA MET A 1 -2.26 -26.05 -2.97
C MET A 1 -3.20 -25.02 -2.39
N ASP A 2 -3.18 -24.82 -1.08
CA ASP A 2 -3.94 -23.75 -0.43
C ASP A 2 -3.29 -22.40 -0.78
N THR A 3 -4.00 -21.57 -1.54
CA THR A 3 -3.53 -20.26 -2.05
C THR A 3 -3.17 -19.30 -0.91
N THR A 4 -3.79 -19.48 0.27
CA THR A 4 -3.50 -18.70 1.48
C THR A 4 -2.10 -19.01 2.02
N LYS A 5 -1.73 -20.30 2.05
CA LYS A 5 -0.38 -20.74 2.47
C LYS A 5 0.69 -20.27 1.50
N LEU A 6 0.39 -20.29 0.20
CA LEU A 6 1.30 -19.79 -0.84
C LEU A 6 1.55 -18.29 -0.68
N LYS A 7 0.50 -17.48 -0.47
CA LYS A 7 0.64 -16.04 -0.19
C LYS A 7 1.51 -15.77 1.03
N GLY A 8 1.33 -16.54 2.10
CA GLY A 8 2.14 -16.42 3.31
C GLY A 8 3.61 -16.76 3.09
N GLN A 9 3.91 -17.80 2.30
CA GLN A 9 5.29 -18.18 1.96
C GLN A 9 5.99 -17.11 1.11
N ILE A 10 5.27 -16.56 0.12
CA ILE A 10 5.76 -15.45 -0.70
C ILE A 10 6.09 -14.22 0.17
N GLN A 11 5.17 -13.82 1.05
CA GLN A 11 5.41 -12.69 1.94
C GLN A 11 6.61 -12.93 2.86
N LYS A 12 6.74 -14.14 3.40
CA LYS A 12 7.89 -14.52 4.23
C LYS A 12 9.21 -14.43 3.45
N TYR A 13 9.26 -14.94 2.22
CA TYR A 13 10.46 -14.84 1.38
C TYR A 13 10.80 -13.38 1.06
N LEU A 14 9.80 -12.55 0.70
CA LEU A 14 10.03 -11.12 0.43
C LEU A 14 10.63 -10.40 1.64
N VAL A 15 10.23 -10.77 2.86
CA VAL A 15 10.81 -10.21 4.10
C VAL A 15 12.23 -10.74 4.33
N GLU A 16 12.46 -12.04 4.21
CA GLU A 16 13.78 -12.67 4.43
C GLU A 16 14.84 -12.23 3.40
N SER A 17 14.42 -11.94 2.16
CA SER A 17 15.29 -11.41 1.10
C SER A 17 15.55 -9.90 1.20
N GLY A 18 14.84 -9.18 2.07
CA GLY A 18 14.89 -7.71 2.15
C GLY A 18 14.11 -6.99 1.05
N ASN A 19 13.57 -7.72 0.05
CA ASN A 19 12.81 -7.14 -1.06
C ASN A 19 11.53 -6.43 -0.59
N TYR A 20 10.91 -6.91 0.49
CA TYR A 20 9.77 -6.24 1.11
C TYR A 20 10.11 -4.83 1.59
N GLU A 21 11.29 -4.65 2.19
CA GLU A 21 11.75 -3.35 2.68
C GLU A 21 12.02 -2.41 1.50
N LEU A 22 12.60 -2.91 0.40
CA LEU A 22 12.79 -2.14 -0.83
C LEU A 22 11.46 -1.65 -1.42
N ILE A 23 10.45 -2.53 -1.53
CA ILE A 23 9.11 -2.17 -2.02
C ILE A 23 8.47 -1.12 -1.10
N SER A 24 8.53 -1.34 0.21
CA SER A 24 7.92 -0.45 1.21
C SER A 24 8.57 0.94 1.19
N ASN A 25 9.89 1.00 1.12
CA ASN A 25 10.63 2.26 1.08
C ASN A 25 10.37 3.04 -0.21
N GLU A 26 10.33 2.36 -1.36
CA GLU A 26 10.02 2.99 -2.65
C GLU A 26 8.59 3.55 -2.67
N LEU A 27 7.61 2.77 -2.21
CA LEU A 27 6.22 3.22 -2.10
C LEU A 27 6.12 4.45 -1.18
N ASN A 28 6.70 4.39 0.02
CA ASN A 28 6.68 5.50 0.96
C ASN A 28 7.35 6.76 0.40
N ALA A 29 8.49 6.61 -0.28
CA ALA A 29 9.21 7.73 -0.89
C ALA A 29 8.36 8.40 -1.98
N ARG A 30 7.70 7.62 -2.84
CA ARG A 30 6.82 8.14 -3.90
C ARG A 30 5.59 8.84 -3.35
N LEU A 31 4.88 8.20 -2.42
CA LEU A 31 3.70 8.78 -1.77
C LEU A 31 4.03 10.08 -1.04
N LEU A 32 5.23 10.17 -0.45
CA LEU A 32 5.71 11.39 0.17
C LEU A 32 6.02 12.47 -0.87
N GLN A 33 6.76 12.14 -1.92
CA GLN A 33 7.16 13.08 -2.98
C GLN A 33 5.97 13.64 -3.76
N GLU A 34 4.92 12.85 -4.01
CA GLU A 34 3.70 13.30 -4.69
C GLU A 34 2.70 14.01 -3.75
N GLY A 35 3.07 14.18 -2.48
CA GLY A 35 2.28 14.84 -1.44
C GLY A 35 1.04 14.05 -1.01
N TRP A 36 0.95 12.76 -1.33
CA TRP A 36 -0.19 11.92 -0.96
C TRP A 36 -0.35 11.86 0.56
N VAL A 37 0.75 11.71 1.30
CA VAL A 37 0.74 11.62 2.77
C VAL A 37 0.06 12.83 3.41
N ASP A 38 0.37 14.04 2.92
CA ASP A 38 -0.21 15.26 3.47
C ASP A 38 -1.66 15.45 3.04
N LYS A 39 -2.00 15.10 1.79
CA LYS A 39 -3.40 15.11 1.34
C LYS A 39 -4.28 14.16 2.16
N VAL A 40 -3.77 12.98 2.54
CA VAL A 40 -4.52 12.03 3.38
C VAL A 40 -4.70 12.57 4.80
N LYS A 41 -3.68 13.24 5.37
CA LYS A 41 -3.82 13.91 6.68
C LYS A 41 -4.90 14.99 6.62
N ASP A 42 -4.93 15.80 5.57
CA ASP A 42 -5.92 16.87 5.42
C ASP A 42 -7.32 16.32 5.14
N LEU A 43 -7.43 15.25 4.35
CA LEU A 43 -8.67 14.49 4.18
C LEU A 43 -9.18 13.98 5.53
N THR A 44 -8.30 13.39 6.34
CA THR A 44 -8.66 12.87 7.68
C THR A 44 -9.18 13.98 8.58
N LYS A 45 -8.53 15.16 8.59
CA LYS A 45 -9.01 16.33 9.34
C LYS A 45 -10.39 16.79 8.86
N SER A 46 -10.58 16.83 7.54
CA SER A 46 -11.86 17.20 6.94
C SER A 46 -12.97 16.23 7.33
N GLU A 47 -12.70 14.92 7.27
CA GLU A 47 -13.67 13.89 7.64
C GLU A 47 -14.00 13.93 9.14
N MET A 48 -13.03 14.19 10.02
CA MET A 48 -13.29 14.37 11.45
C MET A 48 -14.24 15.55 11.71
N ASN A 49 -14.06 16.66 11.00
CA ASN A 49 -14.91 17.83 11.13
C ASN A 49 -16.32 17.59 10.55
N ILE A 50 -16.42 16.92 9.40
CA ILE A 50 -17.71 16.62 8.75
C ILE A 50 -18.55 15.65 9.57
N ASN A 51 -17.91 14.62 10.13
CA ASN A 51 -18.58 13.57 10.91
C ASN A 51 -18.73 13.95 12.39
N GLU A 52 -18.20 15.10 12.82
CA GLU A 52 -18.12 15.54 14.22
C GLU A 52 -17.61 14.42 15.16
N SER A 53 -16.66 13.63 14.66
CA SER A 53 -16.21 12.39 15.30
C SER A 53 -14.70 12.22 15.16
N THR A 54 -14.07 11.79 16.24
CA THR A 54 -12.67 11.36 16.26
C THR A 54 -12.54 9.85 16.41
N ASN A 55 -13.64 9.10 16.19
CA ASN A 55 -13.62 7.65 16.27
C ASN A 55 -12.81 7.08 15.09
N PHE A 56 -11.72 6.38 15.41
CA PHE A 56 -10.80 5.85 14.41
C PHE A 56 -11.49 4.98 13.35
N THR A 57 -12.31 4.01 13.77
CA THR A 57 -12.96 3.07 12.85
C THR A 57 -13.94 3.77 11.92
N GLN A 58 -14.69 4.74 12.44
CA GLN A 58 -15.63 5.54 11.65
C GLN A 58 -14.91 6.42 10.62
N ILE A 59 -13.83 7.08 11.02
CA ILE A 59 -13.09 7.96 10.11
C ILE A 59 -12.29 7.15 9.10
N LEU A 60 -11.72 6.02 9.50
CA LEU A 60 -10.97 5.15 8.59
C LEU A 60 -11.87 4.62 7.47
N SER A 61 -13.11 4.22 7.78
CA SER A 61 -14.03 3.68 6.77
C SER A 61 -14.44 4.68 5.70
N THR A 62 -14.31 5.99 5.96
CA THR A 62 -14.55 7.04 4.95
C THR A 62 -13.26 7.51 4.26
N VAL A 63 -12.14 7.56 4.99
CA VAL A 63 -10.85 8.04 4.48
C VAL A 63 -10.15 6.99 3.61
N GLU A 64 -10.15 5.72 4.01
CA GLU A 64 -9.38 4.65 3.34
C GLU A 64 -9.73 4.49 1.85
N PRO A 65 -11.02 4.40 1.43
CA PRO A 65 -11.36 4.24 0.02
C PRO A 65 -10.87 5.43 -0.83
N LYS A 66 -11.03 6.65 -0.32
CA LYS A 66 -10.59 7.88 -1.00
C LYS A 66 -9.06 7.94 -1.07
N ALA A 67 -8.38 7.57 0.02
CA ALA A 67 -6.92 7.54 0.07
C ALA A 67 -6.33 6.54 -0.95
N LEU A 68 -6.98 5.38 -1.14
CA LEU A 68 -6.59 4.40 -2.16
C LEU A 68 -6.78 4.94 -3.59
N GLU A 69 -7.85 5.68 -3.86
CA GLU A 69 -8.09 6.32 -5.16
C GLU A 69 -7.14 7.50 -5.44
N MET A 70 -6.62 8.14 -4.40
CA MET A 70 -5.70 9.28 -4.52
C MET A 70 -4.26 8.88 -4.91
N VAL A 71 -3.91 7.60 -4.83
CA VAL A 71 -2.60 7.11 -5.25
C VAL A 71 -2.48 7.29 -6.76
N SER A 72 -1.41 7.92 -7.22
CA SER A 72 -1.23 8.12 -8.66
C SER A 72 -1.07 6.80 -9.41
N ASP A 73 -1.58 6.72 -10.65
CA ASP A 73 -1.41 5.55 -11.50
C ASP A 73 0.08 5.23 -11.71
N SER A 74 0.93 6.26 -11.83
CA SER A 74 2.38 6.09 -11.96
C SER A 74 2.99 5.39 -10.74
N THR A 75 2.66 5.81 -9.51
CA THR A 75 3.14 5.16 -8.29
C THR A 75 2.62 3.73 -8.20
N LYS A 76 1.33 3.52 -8.49
CA LYS A 76 0.70 2.20 -8.48
C LYS A 76 1.33 1.25 -9.47
N GLU A 77 1.47 1.64 -10.74
CA GLU A 77 2.07 0.82 -11.80
C GLU A 77 3.52 0.49 -11.50
N THR A 78 4.31 1.46 -11.04
CA THR A 78 5.73 1.26 -10.76
C THR A 78 5.91 0.24 -9.63
N VAL A 79 5.21 0.42 -8.51
CA VAL A 79 5.32 -0.47 -7.34
C VAL A 79 4.75 -1.86 -7.67
N LEU A 80 3.65 -1.95 -8.43
CA LEU A 80 3.13 -3.24 -8.88
C LEU A 80 4.10 -3.97 -9.82
N SER A 81 4.78 -3.25 -10.71
CA SER A 81 5.80 -3.83 -11.59
C SER A 81 6.95 -4.40 -10.77
N GLN A 82 7.43 -3.66 -9.76
CA GLN A 82 8.49 -4.11 -8.87
C GLN A 82 8.07 -5.36 -8.06
N ILE A 83 6.85 -5.37 -7.53
CA ILE A 83 6.31 -6.55 -6.83
C ILE A 83 6.28 -7.76 -7.78
N ARG A 84 5.79 -7.61 -9.01
CA ARG A 84 5.73 -8.70 -9.99
C ARG A 84 7.12 -9.27 -10.31
N GLN A 85 8.10 -8.41 -10.52
CA GLN A 85 9.48 -8.82 -10.79
C GLN A 85 10.03 -9.69 -9.64
N PHE A 86 9.83 -9.28 -8.39
CA PHE A 86 10.25 -10.10 -7.24
C PHE A 86 9.46 -11.39 -7.10
N LEU A 87 8.19 -11.41 -7.48
CA LEU A 87 7.40 -12.65 -7.48
C LEU A 87 7.90 -13.63 -8.55
N GLU A 88 8.24 -13.16 -9.75
CA GLU A 88 8.78 -13.99 -10.83
C GLU A 88 10.11 -14.67 -10.45
N GLU A 89 10.89 -14.08 -9.56
CA GLU A 89 12.11 -14.71 -9.00
C GLU A 89 11.79 -15.84 -8.00
N ILE A 90 10.60 -15.84 -7.41
CA ILE A 90 10.19 -16.75 -6.33
C ILE A 90 9.34 -17.91 -6.87
N VAL A 91 8.46 -17.63 -7.83
CA VAL A 91 7.51 -18.60 -8.37
C VAL A 91 7.93 -19.06 -9.76
N ASP A 92 8.16 -20.36 -9.91
CA ASP A 92 8.38 -20.98 -11.22
C ASP A 92 7.01 -21.15 -11.90
N THR A 93 6.72 -20.33 -12.91
CA THR A 93 5.43 -20.33 -13.63
C THR A 93 5.43 -21.20 -14.90
N LYS A 94 6.34 -22.17 -15.01
CA LYS A 94 6.38 -23.13 -16.12
C LYS A 94 5.28 -24.19 -16.06
#